data_AF-A0AAU1HR77-F1
#
_entry.id   AF-A0AAU1HR77-F1
#
_cell.length_a   1.000
_cell.length_b   1.000
_cell.length_c   1.000
_cell.angle_alpha   90.00
_cell.angle_beta   90.00
_cell.angle_gamma   90.00
#
_symmetry.space_group_name_H-M   'P 1'
#
loop_
_entity.id
_entity.type
_entity.pdbx_description
1 polymer ?
#
loop_
_entity_poly.entity_id
_entity_poly.type
_entity_poly.pdbx_seq_one_letter_code
_entity_poly.pdbx_strand_id
1 'polypeptide(L)' 'MAVPKRKMSRSNTRHRRARWKANTPQLVPVTIAGVSHLVPQHLVKAYERGLLRPEG' A
#
# COMPACT_ATOMS: atom_id res chain seq x y z
N MET A 1 -14.73 -20.45 -26.68
CA MET A 1 -13.90 -20.08 -25.51
C MET A 1 -12.56 -19.54 -26.00
N ALA A 2 -12.08 -18.42 -25.46
CA ALA A 2 -10.78 -17.88 -25.84
C ALA A 2 -9.66 -18.57 -25.05
N VAL A 3 -8.68 -19.14 -25.76
CA VAL A 3 -7.50 -19.78 -25.17
C VAL A 3 -6.21 -19.20 -25.77
N PRO A 4 -5.12 -19.11 -25.00
CA PRO A 4 -3.84 -18.65 -25.53
C PRO A 4 -3.32 -19.62 -26.60
N LYS A 5 -3.18 -19.16 -27.84
CA LYS A 5 -2.64 -19.99 -28.94
C LYS A 5 -1.13 -20.20 -28.86
N ARG A 6 -0.40 -19.27 -28.24
CA ARG A 6 1.06 -19.24 -28.21
C ARG A 6 1.58 -18.95 -26.80
N LYS A 7 2.76 -19.49 -26.49
CA LYS A 7 3.50 -19.11 -25.28
C LYS A 7 3.97 -17.66 -25.42
N MET A 8 3.68 -16.85 -24.40
CA MET A 8 4.15 -15.47 -24.36
C MET A 8 5.67 -15.42 -24.19
N SER A 9 6.34 -14.52 -24.91
CA SER A 9 7.80 -14.36 -24.83
C SER A 9 8.24 -14.04 -23.40
N ARG A 10 9.50 -14.38 -23.08
CA ARG A 10 10.09 -14.08 -21.76
C ARG A 10 10.07 -12.57 -21.48
N SER A 11 10.41 -11.75 -22.48
CA SER A 11 10.43 -10.29 -22.36
C SER A 11 9.05 -9.72 -22.03
N ASN A 12 8.01 -10.14 -22.76
CA ASN A 12 6.63 -9.67 -22.51
C ASN A 12 6.10 -10.13 -21.14
N THR A 13 6.44 -11.35 -20.74
CA THR A 13 6.05 -11.89 -19.43
C THR A 13 6.72 -11.09 -18.30
N ARG A 14 8.02 -10.81 -18.42
CA ARG A 14 8.76 -10.00 -17.42
C ARG A 14 8.23 -8.58 -17.35
N HIS A 15 8.01 -7.95 -18.51
CA HIS A 15 7.46 -6.60 -18.60
C HIS A 15 6.11 -6.47 -17.90
N ARG A 16 5.19 -7.41 -18.16
CA ARG A 16 3.88 -7.42 -17.48
C ARG A 16 4.02 -7.60 -15.98
N ARG A 17 4.84 -8.56 -15.53
CA ARG A 17 5.04 -8.82 -14.09
C ARG A 17 5.68 -7.64 -13.37
N ALA A 18 6.61 -6.94 -14.00
CA ALA A 18 7.29 -5.79 -13.40
C ALA A 18 6.34 -4.61 -13.07
N ARG A 19 5.15 -4.55 -13.68
CA ARG A 19 4.11 -3.57 -13.34
C ARG A 19 3.32 -3.93 -12.09
N TRP A 20 3.32 -5.19 -11.67
CA TRP A 20 2.66 -5.61 -10.44
C TRP A 20 3.56 -5.26 -9.26
N LYS A 21 3.39 -4.02 -8.78
CA LYS A 21 4.09 -3.41 -7.64
C LYS A 21 3.06 -2.69 -6.78
N ALA A 22 3.35 -2.56 -5.48
CA ALA A 22 2.56 -1.76 -4.56
C ALA A 22 3.18 -0.37 -4.41
N ASN A 23 2.34 0.65 -4.28
CA ASN A 23 2.77 1.99 -3.92
C ASN A 23 2.78 2.12 -2.41
N THR A 24 3.83 2.72 -1.85
CA THR A 24 3.91 3.00 -0.42
C THR A 24 3.01 4.18 -0.05
N PRO A 25 2.25 4.11 1.05
CA PRO A 25 1.45 5.24 1.50
C PRO A 25 2.36 6.39 1.95
N GLN A 26 1.90 7.62 1.76
CA GLN A 26 2.55 8.79 2.34
C GLN A 26 2.21 8.85 3.83
N LEU A 27 3.24 8.83 4.67
CA LEU A 27 3.12 8.85 6.12
C LEU A 27 3.34 10.27 6.67
N VAL A 28 2.56 10.61 7.69
CA VAL A 28 2.62 11.89 8.40
C VAL A 28 2.78 11.61 9.90
N PRO A 29 3.64 12.36 10.62
CA PRO A 29 3.78 12.21 12.06
C PRO A 29 2.53 12.72 12.80
N VAL A 30 2.03 11.93 13.73
CA VAL A 30 0.93 12.28 14.65
C VAL A 30 1.32 11.85 16.06
N THR A 31 1.04 12.69 17.06
CA THR A 31 1.27 12.35 18.47
C THR A 31 0.04 11.67 19.06
N ILE A 32 0.19 10.41 19.47
CA ILE A 32 -0.87 9.59 20.07
C ILE A 32 -0.37 9.18 21.46
N ALA A 33 -1.13 9.49 22.51
CA ALA A 33 -0.77 9.17 23.91
C ALA A 33 0.66 9.59 24.31
N GLY A 34 1.16 10.71 23.77
CA GLY A 34 2.50 11.24 24.04
C GLY A 34 3.63 10.64 23.18
N VAL A 35 3.33 9.69 22.30
CA VAL A 35 4.31 9.05 21.40
C VAL A 35 4.04 9.48 19.95
N SER A 36 5.10 9.75 19.19
CA SER A 36 4.99 10.10 17.77
C SER A 36 4.90 8.84 16.91
N HIS A 37 3.86 8.74 16.09
CA HIS A 37 3.64 7.63 15.14
C HIS A 37 3.52 8.16 13.71
N LEU A 38 4.00 7.37 12.75
CA LEU A 38 3.85 7.64 11.33
C LEU A 38 2.60 6.93 10.80
N VAL A 39 1.59 7.70 10.40
CA VAL A 39 0.30 7.18 9.94
C VAL A 39 -0.03 7.67 8.53
N PRO A 40 -0.80 6.91 7.73
CA PRO A 40 -1.31 7.41 6.45
C PRO A 40 -2.15 8.67 6.63
N GLN A 41 -1.92 9.68 5.79
CA GLN A 41 -2.54 11.01 5.93
C GLN A 41 -4.08 10.98 6.07
N HIS A 42 -4.75 10.12 5.31
CA HIS A 42 -6.21 10.01 5.33
C HIS A 42 -6.78 9.38 6.62
N LEU A 43 -5.94 8.75 7.44
CA LEU A 43 -6.31 8.12 8.70
C LEU A 43 -6.03 8.99 9.93
N VAL A 44 -5.36 10.13 9.78
CA VAL A 44 -4.97 11.03 10.89
C VAL A 44 -6.16 11.33 11.82
N LYS A 45 -7.31 11.74 11.26
CA LYS A 45 -8.52 12.05 12.03
C LYS A 45 -9.06 10.86 12.83
N ALA A 46 -8.87 9.64 12.35
CA ALA A 46 -9.33 8.44 13.05
C ALA A 46 -8.46 8.14 14.28
N TYR A 47 -7.14 8.34 14.16
CA TYR A 47 -6.21 8.23 15.28
C TYR A 47 -6.41 9.35 16.32
N GLU A 48 -6.59 10.60 15.88
CA GLU A 48 -6.85 11.74 16.78
C GLU A 48 -8.14 11.56 17.60
N ARG A 49 -9.17 10.96 16.99
CA ARG A 49 -10.45 10.67 17.64
C ARG A 49 -10.46 9.39 18.48
N GLY A 50 -9.35 8.65 18.50
CA GLY A 50 -9.23 7.38 19.22
C GLY A 50 -10.08 6.23 18.63
N LEU A 51 -10.53 6.37 17.37
CA LEU A 51 -11.28 5.32 16.66
C LEU A 51 -10.38 4.19 16.20
N LEU A 52 -9.11 4.50 15.94
CA LEU A 52 -8.06 3.54 15.62
C LEU A 52 -6.94 3.69 16.65
N ARG A 53 -6.37 2.55 17.05
CA ARG A 53 -5.19 2.50 17.92
C ARG A 53 -3.99 2.03 17.10
N PRO A 54 -2.81 2.62 17.31
CA PRO A 54 -1.59 2.06 16.76
C PRO A 54 -1.30 0.78 17.55
N GLU A 55 -1.84 -0.35 17.09
CA GLU A 55 -1.43 -1.66 17.59
C GLU A 55 0.05 -1.87 17.23
N GLY A 56 0.85 -2.26 18.22
CA GLY A 56 2.27 -2.58 18.05
C GLY A 56 2.48 -3.90 17.30
#